data_AF-M0G187-F1
#
_entry.id   AF-M0G187-F1
#
_cell.length_a   1.000
_cell.length_b   1.000
_cell.length_c   1.000
_cell.angle_alpha   90.00
_cell.angle_beta   90.00
_cell.angle_gamma   90.00
#
_symmetry.space_group_name_H-M   'P 1'
#
loop_
_entity.id
_entity.type
_entity.pdbx_description
1 polymer ?
#
loop_
_entity_poly.entity_id
_entity_poly.type
_entity_poly.pdbx_seq_one_letter_code
_entity_poly.pdbx_strand_id
1 'polypeptide(L)'
;MIPTDRHGDAHAAFDEESFRDALAEFGGTDAERRVVARQARDLADSGQAEADRGAALTGDEIVRNMRDAPEGGPATRWNWWLGALEAAYGGYREFQVRRIPKA
;
A
#
# COMPACT_ATOMS: atom_id res chain seq x y z
N MET A 1 -35.43 6.61 22.60
CA MET A 1 -35.20 6.47 21.14
C MET A 1 -33.83 7.05 20.88
N ILE A 2 -32.79 6.22 20.99
CA ILE A 2 -31.41 6.60 20.70
C ILE A 2 -31.34 6.72 19.18
N PRO A 3 -30.96 7.85 18.58
CA PRO A 3 -30.55 7.85 17.19
C PRO A 3 -29.27 7.04 17.15
N THR A 4 -29.35 5.86 16.53
CA THR A 4 -28.22 5.03 16.17
C THR A 4 -27.16 5.93 15.60
N ASP A 5 -26.00 6.01 16.27
CA ASP A 5 -24.76 6.40 15.62
C ASP A 5 -24.70 5.59 14.34
N ARG A 6 -25.01 6.27 13.23
CA ARG A 6 -24.74 5.79 11.90
C ARG A 6 -23.23 5.69 11.90
N HIS A 7 -22.70 4.51 12.26
CA HIS A 7 -21.34 4.12 11.95
C HIS A 7 -21.15 4.57 10.51
N GLY A 8 -20.39 5.64 10.33
CA GLY A 8 -20.05 6.09 9.00
C GLY A 8 -19.36 4.90 8.37
N ASP A 9 -19.98 4.33 7.34
CA ASP A 9 -19.38 3.41 6.39
C ASP A 9 -18.23 4.14 5.70
N ALA A 10 -17.16 4.35 6.45
CA ALA A 10 -15.84 4.69 5.99
C ALA A 10 -14.99 3.51 6.46
N HIS A 11 -14.81 2.53 5.58
CA HIS A 11 -13.47 1.96 5.45
C HIS A 11 -12.55 3.16 5.40
N ALA A 12 -11.92 3.51 6.52
CA ALA A 12 -11.20 4.77 6.64
C ALA A 12 -10.25 4.83 5.44
N ALA A 13 -10.45 5.83 4.58
CA ALA A 13 -9.71 5.99 3.34
C ALA A 13 -8.22 5.81 3.65
N PHE A 14 -7.53 5.04 2.81
CA PHE A 14 -6.12 4.74 3.01
C PHE A 14 -5.34 6.04 3.30
N ASP A 15 -4.76 6.14 4.49
CA ASP A 15 -4.00 7.32 4.90
C ASP A 15 -2.61 7.31 4.24
N GLU A 16 -2.56 7.92 3.05
CA GLU A 16 -1.36 8.04 2.22
C GLU A 16 -0.21 8.76 2.93
N GLU A 17 -0.52 9.77 3.77
CA GLU A 17 0.51 10.57 4.47
C GLU A 17 1.14 9.76 5.59
N SER A 18 0.32 9.17 6.45
CA SER A 18 0.81 8.28 7.53
C SER A 18 1.60 7.09 6.97
N PHE A 19 1.12 6.49 5.87
CA PHE A 19 1.85 5.41 5.20
C PHE A 19 3.19 5.88 4.62
N ARG A 20 3.24 7.04 3.96
CA ARG A 20 4.49 7.61 3.43
C ARG A 20 5.52 7.86 4.54
N ASP A 21 5.07 8.33 5.69
CA ASP A 21 5.95 8.57 6.84
C ASP A 21 6.48 7.25 7.41
N ALA A 22 5.64 6.20 7.48
CA ALA A 22 6.08 4.87 7.89
C ALA A 22 7.15 4.28 6.94
N LEU A 23 7.09 4.55 5.64
CA LEU A 23 8.09 4.10 4.67
C LEU A 23 9.51 4.66 4.94
N ALA A 24 9.65 5.68 5.78
CA ALA A 24 10.95 6.21 6.17
C ALA A 24 11.84 5.14 6.83
N GLU A 25 11.26 4.09 7.44
CA GLU A 25 12.03 2.99 8.02
C GLU A 25 12.86 2.21 7.00
N PHE A 26 12.43 2.22 5.73
CA PHE A 26 13.13 1.56 4.62
C PHE A 26 14.12 2.50 3.90
N GLY A 27 14.27 3.74 4.39
CA GLY A 27 15.11 4.76 3.77
C GLY A 27 14.56 5.24 2.42
N GLY A 28 15.44 5.28 1.41
CA GLY A 28 15.12 5.78 0.07
C GLY A 28 14.96 7.30 0.02
N THR A 29 14.65 7.80 -1.19
CA THR A 29 14.38 9.23 -1.39
C THR A 29 12.94 9.58 -1.04
N ASP A 30 12.68 10.85 -0.75
CA ASP A 30 11.31 11.34 -0.55
C ASP A 30 10.45 11.19 -1.83
N ALA A 31 11.06 11.32 -3.02
CA ALA A 31 10.39 11.02 -4.29
C ALA A 31 9.98 9.55 -4.39
N GLU A 32 10.86 8.63 -3.98
CA GLU A 32 10.57 7.19 -3.96
C GLU A 32 9.43 6.86 -3.00
N ARG A 33 9.47 7.38 -1.76
CA ARG A 33 8.40 7.16 -0.77
C ARG A 33 7.05 7.70 -1.25
N ARG A 34 7.02 8.89 -1.88
CA ARG A 34 5.80 9.44 -2.47
C ARG A 34 5.21 8.54 -3.56
N VAL A 35 6.04 8.02 -4.45
CA VAL A 35 5.56 7.13 -5.52
C VAL A 35 5.00 5.84 -4.93
N VAL A 36 5.66 5.24 -3.94
CA VAL A 36 5.13 4.03 -3.27
C VAL A 36 3.82 4.32 -2.55
N ALA A 37 3.72 5.44 -1.83
CA ALA A 37 2.48 5.82 -1.13
C ALA A 37 1.31 6.04 -2.09
N ARG A 38 1.56 6.70 -3.23
CA ARG A 38 0.59 6.86 -4.30
C ARG A 38 0.10 5.52 -4.84
N GLN A 39 1.02 4.60 -5.17
CA GLN A 39 0.66 3.28 -5.69
C GLN A 39 -0.12 2.44 -4.66
N ALA A 40 0.21 2.57 -3.37
CA ALA A 40 -0.50 1.88 -2.31
C ALA A 40 -1.94 2.40 -2.15
N ARG A 41 -2.12 3.71 -2.26
CA ARG A 41 -3.45 4.31 -2.32
C ARG A 41 -4.23 3.88 -3.55
N ASP A 42 -3.64 3.92 -4.74
CA ASP A 42 -4.30 3.49 -5.97
C ASP A 42 -4.74 2.01 -5.87
N LEU A 43 -3.93 1.16 -5.25
CA LEU A 43 -4.30 -0.23 -4.96
C LEU A 43 -5.46 -0.32 -3.95
N ALA A 44 -5.43 0.44 -2.87
CA ALA A 44 -6.53 0.46 -1.89
C ALA A 44 -7.85 0.96 -2.51
N ASP A 45 -7.79 2.04 -3.28
CA ASP A 45 -8.95 2.65 -3.96
C ASP A 45 -9.54 1.73 -5.06
N SER A 46 -8.73 0.82 -5.63
CA SER A 46 -9.21 -0.16 -6.61
C SER A 46 -10.18 -1.20 -6.03
N GLY A 47 -10.12 -1.45 -4.71
CA GLY A 47 -10.86 -2.53 -4.04
C GLY A 47 -10.41 -3.95 -4.40
N GLN A 48 -9.42 -4.11 -5.30
CA GLN A 48 -8.97 -5.42 -5.78
C GLN A 48 -8.43 -6.30 -4.64
N ALA A 49 -7.60 -5.73 -3.77
CA ALA A 49 -7.05 -6.47 -2.64
C ALA A 49 -8.11 -6.94 -1.65
N GLU A 50 -9.18 -6.16 -1.44
CA GLU A 50 -10.30 -6.56 -0.59
C GLU A 50 -11.09 -7.70 -1.24
N ALA A 51 -11.34 -7.61 -2.55
CA ALA A 51 -12.03 -8.65 -3.30
C ALA A 51 -11.26 -9.99 -3.30
N ASP A 52 -9.93 -9.95 -3.43
CA ASP A 52 -9.09 -11.15 -3.48
C ASP A 52 -8.85 -11.78 -2.10
N ARG A 53 -8.70 -10.94 -1.07
CA ARG A 53 -8.25 -11.37 0.27
C ARG A 53 -9.38 -11.45 1.30
N GLY A 54 -10.55 -10.88 0.99
CA GLY A 54 -11.68 -10.76 1.91
C GLY A 54 -11.51 -9.72 3.02
N ALA A 55 -10.50 -8.86 2.92
CA ALA A 55 -10.22 -7.79 3.90
C ALA A 55 -9.53 -6.59 3.24
N ALA A 56 -9.91 -5.39 3.65
CA ALA A 56 -9.31 -4.15 3.18
C ALA A 56 -7.82 -4.04 3.57
N LEU A 57 -7.02 -3.43 2.70
CA LEU A 57 -5.61 -3.15 2.96
C LEU A 57 -5.45 -1.98 3.94
N THR A 58 -4.57 -2.15 4.93
CA THR A 58 -4.14 -1.06 5.82
C THR A 58 -2.67 -0.73 5.62
N GLY A 59 -2.28 0.53 5.85
CA GLY A 59 -0.87 0.95 5.77
C GLY A 59 0.04 0.09 6.66
N ASP A 60 -0.38 -0.18 7.90
CA ASP A 60 0.37 -1.03 8.84
C ASP A 60 0.56 -2.46 8.33
N GLU A 61 -0.47 -3.03 7.69
CA GLU A 61 -0.35 -4.34 7.07
C GLU A 61 0.65 -4.34 5.91
N ILE A 62 0.60 -3.33 5.04
CA ILE A 62 1.53 -3.20 3.92
C ILE A 62 2.96 -3.08 4.44
N VAL A 63 3.21 -2.21 5.43
CA VAL A 63 4.53 -2.02 6.03
C VAL A 63 5.04 -3.33 6.64
N ARG A 64 4.20 -4.06 7.39
CA ARG A 64 4.57 -5.38 7.93
C ARG A 64 5.00 -6.34 6.83
N ASN A 65 4.24 -6.45 5.74
CA ASN A 65 4.59 -7.33 4.62
C ASN A 65 5.87 -6.86 3.89
N MET A 66 6.11 -5.55 3.77
CA MET A 66 7.31 -5.00 3.15
C MET A 66 8.60 -5.28 3.96
N ARG A 67 8.50 -5.53 5.28
CA ARG A 67 9.65 -5.91 6.12
C ARG A 67 10.20 -7.29 5.77
N ASP A 68 9.35 -8.19 5.29
CA ASP A 68 9.76 -9.55 4.89
C ASP A 68 10.53 -9.58 3.57
N ALA A 69 10.47 -8.50 2.79
CA ALA A 69 11.22 -8.38 1.56
C ALA A 69 12.74 -8.32 1.83
N PRO A 70 13.57 -8.81 0.88
CA PRO A 70 15.01 -8.60 0.91
C PRO A 70 15.41 -7.13 1.08
N GLU A 71 16.68 -6.87 1.45
CA GLU A 71 17.18 -5.51 1.57
C GLU A 71 17.01 -4.69 0.29
N GLY A 72 16.76 -3.40 0.47
CA GLY A 72 16.44 -2.46 -0.60
C GLY A 72 15.57 -1.31 -0.11
N GLY A 73 15.43 -0.30 -0.96
CA GLY A 73 14.57 0.86 -0.71
C GLY A 73 13.07 0.55 -0.83
N PRO A 74 12.20 1.53 -0.49
CA PRO A 74 10.75 1.37 -0.51
C PRO A 74 10.21 0.76 -1.82
N ALA A 75 10.68 1.18 -3.00
CA ALA A 75 10.17 0.66 -4.26
C ALA A 75 10.55 -0.81 -4.50
N THR A 76 11.72 -1.24 -4.02
CA THR A 76 12.17 -2.63 -4.14
C THR A 76 11.30 -3.55 -3.30
N ARG A 77 11.09 -3.17 -2.03
CA ARG A 77 10.26 -3.93 -1.08
C ARG A 77 8.79 -3.96 -1.52
N TRP A 78 8.28 -2.84 -2.02
CA TRP A 78 6.93 -2.74 -2.59
C TRP A 78 6.73 -3.68 -3.77
N ASN A 79 7.62 -3.64 -4.75
CA ASN A 79 7.53 -4.50 -5.94
C ASN A 79 7.71 -5.99 -5.59
N TRP A 80 8.52 -6.31 -4.58
CA TRP A 80 8.64 -7.68 -4.08
C TRP A 80 7.31 -8.19 -3.52
N TRP A 81 6.65 -7.39 -2.67
CA TRP A 81 5.36 -7.74 -2.09
C TRP A 81 4.26 -7.83 -3.16
N LEU A 82 4.18 -6.89 -4.11
CA LEU A 82 3.27 -7.00 -5.25
C LEU A 82 3.56 -8.22 -6.13
N GLY A 83 4.81 -8.68 -6.21
CA GLY A 83 5.17 -9.93 -6.86
C GLY A 83 4.54 -11.14 -6.18
N ALA A 84 4.46 -11.15 -4.85
CA ALA A 84 3.76 -12.19 -4.10
C ALA A 84 2.25 -12.16 -4.36
N LEU A 85 1.63 -10.97 -4.39
CA LEU A 85 0.21 -10.82 -4.72
C LEU A 85 -0.10 -11.22 -6.17
N GLU A 86 0.76 -10.84 -7.13
CA GLU A 86 0.65 -11.27 -8.52
C GLU A 86 0.73 -12.80 -8.65
N ALA A 87 1.62 -13.45 -7.90
CA ALA A 87 1.74 -14.91 -7.92
C ALA A 87 0.53 -15.63 -7.31
N ALA A 88 -0.12 -15.02 -6.31
CA ALA A 88 -1.25 -15.60 -5.61
C ALA A 88 -2.59 -15.37 -6.33
N TYR A 89 -2.80 -14.16 -6.87
CA TYR A 89 -4.11 -13.69 -7.35
C TYR A 89 -4.06 -13.15 -8.78
N GLY A 90 -2.91 -12.64 -9.22
CA GLY A 90 -2.75 -11.96 -10.52
C GLY A 90 -3.36 -10.56 -10.54
N GLY A 91 -2.98 -9.76 -11.55
CA GLY A 91 -3.52 -8.40 -11.74
C GLY A 91 -2.85 -7.31 -10.89
N TYR A 92 -1.72 -7.58 -10.25
CA TYR A 92 -1.03 -6.61 -9.37
C TYR A 92 0.11 -5.86 -10.07
N ARG A 93 0.44 -6.25 -11.31
CA ARG A 93 1.53 -5.63 -12.10
C ARG A 93 1.32 -4.17 -12.47
N GLU A 94 0.09 -3.67 -12.44
CA GLU A 94 -0.21 -2.26 -12.72
C GLU A 94 0.16 -1.35 -11.55
N PHE A 95 0.12 -1.87 -10.32
CA PHE A 95 0.46 -1.13 -9.11
C PHE A 95 1.97 -1.08 -8.83
N GLN A 96 2.79 -1.74 -9.65
CA GLN A 96 4.24 -1.74 -9.49
C GLN A 96 4.87 -0.37 -9.76
N VAL A 97 5.85 -0.01 -8.93
CA VAL A 97 6.69 1.15 -9.16
C VAL A 97 7.70 0.84 -10.26
N ARG A 98 7.51 1.44 -11.44
CA ARG A 98 8.40 1.24 -12.60
C ARG A 98 9.40 2.37 -12.81
N ARG A 99 9.08 3.57 -12.31
CA ARG A 99 9.92 4.77 -12.42
C ARG A 99 9.77 5.61 -11.18
N ILE A 100 10.89 6.09 -10.68
CA ILE A 100 10.97 7.10 -9.64
C ILE A 100 11.47 8.37 -10.33
N PRO A 101 10.77 9.51 -10.22
CA PRO A 101 11.29 10.79 -10.71
C PRO A 101 12.67 11.06 -10.10
N LYS A 102 13.59 11.59 -10.91
CA LYS A 102 14.86 12.08 -10.34
C LYS A 102 14.55 13.24 -9.39
N ALA A 103 15.17 13.21 -8.22
CA ALA A 103 15.12 14.29 -7.24
C ALA A 103 15.75 15.57 -7.79
#